data_AF-A0A239AUT1-F1
#
_entry.id   AF-A0A239AUT1-F1
#
_cell.length_a   1.000
_cell.length_b   1.000
_cell.length_c   1.000
_cell.angle_alpha   90.00
_cell.angle_beta   90.00
_cell.angle_gamma   90.00
#
_symmetry.space_group_name_H-M   'P 1'
#
loop_
_entity.id
_entity.type
_entity.pdbx_description
1 polymer ?
#
loop_
_entity_poly.entity_id
_entity_poly.type
_entity_poly.pdbx_seq_one_letter_code
_entity_poly.pdbx_strand_id
1 'polypeptide(L)'
;MPGEVLEQAVTTGPGIRARADGDALALTLADRRPAPAQAPSRRLREEAAAHPYCGPMTLDLDAYLARIGWTGERRPTTEVLRSVHRAHLLGIPFENLDPVLGRAPSLAVPDLEAKLVRGTRGGYCYEHNTLFAAALTALGFRVTLLTARVLVGAKPGDVRPRTHMLMLTEVPGEPVPWVTDVGFGSIGSLLEPLPLLADEELHDAPRRHRLVHAPHDGPLELWKLQAYLPGAADGGWEDQYAFTVEPFQAPDYEVINWHVATNPRSPFSRGLYVQRTTGDTHLSLTGRRLTETAADGTRKERELADEDEVLRVLADDFGVRLPEGTRLPG
;
A
#
# COMPACT_ATOMS: atom_id res chain seq x y z
N MET A 1 -16.18 9.44 -62.27
CA MET A 1 -17.40 9.06 -63.02
C MET A 1 -18.06 7.89 -62.30
N PRO A 2 -19.38 7.90 -62.09
CA PRO A 2 -19.98 7.90 -60.74
C PRO A 2 -21.06 6.82 -60.52
N GLY A 3 -21.65 6.80 -59.32
CA GLY A 3 -22.93 6.15 -58.97
C GLY A 3 -22.84 5.35 -57.67
N GLU A 4 -23.76 5.42 -56.69
CA GLU A 4 -25.00 6.15 -56.51
C GLU A 4 -25.37 6.07 -55.01
N VAL A 5 -26.15 7.02 -54.54
CA VAL A 5 -26.53 7.26 -53.14
C VAL A 5 -27.75 6.40 -52.76
N LEU A 6 -27.82 5.94 -51.51
CA LEU A 6 -29.10 5.66 -50.85
C LEU A 6 -29.09 6.29 -49.45
N GLU A 7 -29.77 7.43 -49.36
CA GLU A 7 -30.18 8.07 -48.12
C GLU A 7 -31.24 7.22 -47.41
N GLN A 8 -31.09 7.05 -46.10
CA GLN A 8 -32.25 7.02 -45.21
C GLN A 8 -31.98 7.97 -44.04
N ALA A 9 -32.74 9.07 -44.05
CA ALA A 9 -32.86 9.99 -42.94
C ALA A 9 -33.79 9.40 -41.88
N VAL A 10 -33.40 9.49 -40.60
CA VAL A 10 -34.35 9.56 -39.49
C VAL A 10 -33.97 10.73 -38.58
N THR A 11 -35.03 11.43 -38.19
CA THR A 11 -35.19 12.78 -37.70
C THR A 11 -34.60 13.10 -36.32
N THR A 12 -34.37 14.40 -36.16
CA THR A 12 -33.67 15.13 -35.10
C THR A 12 -34.50 15.41 -33.83
N GLY A 13 -33.78 15.54 -32.71
CA GLY A 13 -34.15 16.28 -31.49
C GLY A 13 -32.99 17.23 -31.09
N PRO A 14 -33.25 18.31 -30.33
CA PRO A 14 -32.80 19.64 -30.72
C PRO A 14 -31.43 20.04 -30.16
N GLY A 15 -30.68 20.81 -30.95
CA GLY A 15 -29.90 21.90 -30.36
C GLY A 15 -28.45 22.11 -30.75
N ILE A 16 -27.95 21.71 -31.93
CA ILE A 16 -26.71 22.29 -32.47
C ILE A 16 -26.85 22.43 -34.00
N ARG A 17 -27.06 23.67 -34.48
CA ARG A 17 -26.90 24.01 -35.90
C ARG A 17 -25.46 24.48 -36.11
N ALA A 18 -24.61 23.61 -36.64
CA ALA A 18 -23.36 24.05 -37.25
C ALA A 18 -23.67 24.49 -38.69
N ARG A 19 -23.62 25.80 -38.95
CA ARG A 19 -23.40 26.30 -40.31
C ARG A 19 -21.92 26.64 -40.44
N ALA A 20 -21.28 26.05 -41.43
CA ALA A 20 -19.97 26.46 -41.88
C ALA A 20 -20.17 27.71 -42.76
N ASP A 21 -19.70 28.85 -42.28
CA ASP A 21 -19.26 29.98 -43.09
C ASP A 21 -18.14 30.67 -42.32
N GLY A 22 -17.06 31.00 -43.03
CA GLY A 22 -15.82 31.49 -42.45
C GLY A 22 -16.01 32.84 -41.75
N ASP A 23 -15.61 32.90 -40.49
CA ASP A 23 -14.76 33.96 -39.93
C ASP A 23 -14.47 33.63 -38.46
N ALA A 24 -13.27 34.01 -38.01
CA ALA A 24 -12.74 33.69 -36.69
C ALA A 24 -13.67 34.18 -35.55
N LEU A 25 -14.11 33.26 -34.69
CA LEU A 25 -14.74 33.59 -33.41
C LEU A 25 -13.82 33.15 -32.27
N ALA A 26 -13.16 34.14 -31.69
CA ALA A 26 -12.46 34.00 -30.42
C ALA A 26 -13.47 33.71 -29.31
N LEU A 27 -13.41 32.50 -28.74
CA LEU A 27 -14.13 32.13 -27.52
C LEU A 27 -13.36 32.67 -26.32
N THR A 28 -13.87 33.73 -25.71
CA THR A 28 -13.44 34.21 -24.40
C THR A 28 -14.04 33.31 -23.32
N LEU A 29 -13.21 32.48 -22.69
CA LEU A 29 -13.56 31.72 -21.49
C LEU A 29 -13.61 32.68 -20.30
N ALA A 30 -14.80 32.89 -19.74
CA ALA A 30 -14.96 33.61 -18.49
C ALA A 30 -14.39 32.78 -17.33
N ASP A 31 -13.45 33.38 -16.60
CA ASP A 31 -12.81 32.85 -15.40
C ASP A 31 -13.85 32.59 -14.30
N ARG A 32 -14.27 31.33 -14.13
CA ARG A 32 -15.09 30.89 -13.00
C ARG A 32 -14.22 30.06 -12.06
N ARG A 33 -13.71 30.69 -11.01
CA ARG A 33 -13.09 29.98 -9.88
C ARG A 33 -14.13 29.06 -9.22
N PRO A 34 -13.81 27.79 -8.92
CA PRO A 34 -14.70 26.94 -8.15
C PRO A 34 -14.76 27.43 -6.69
N ALA A 35 -15.96 27.43 -6.11
CA ALA A 35 -16.16 27.71 -4.69
C ALA A 35 -15.53 26.59 -3.84
N PRO A 36 -15.00 26.90 -2.64
CA PRO A 36 -14.40 25.88 -1.79
C PRO A 36 -15.45 24.85 -1.34
N ALA A 37 -15.09 23.57 -1.40
CA ALA A 37 -15.93 22.48 -0.93
C ALA A 37 -16.18 22.63 0.58
N GLN A 38 -17.45 22.73 0.97
CA GLN A 38 -17.84 22.76 2.37
C GLN A 38 -17.66 21.36 2.97
N ALA A 39 -17.04 21.30 4.16
CA ALA A 39 -16.89 20.05 4.89
C ALA A 39 -18.29 19.46 5.24
N PRO A 40 -18.49 18.14 5.13
CA PRO A 40 -19.78 17.53 5.39
C PRO A 40 -20.20 17.72 6.85
N SER A 41 -21.50 17.95 7.03
CA SER A 41 -22.12 18.19 8.34
C SER A 41 -21.88 17.02 9.31
N ARG A 42 -21.85 17.32 10.62
CA ARG A 42 -21.65 16.33 11.69
C ARG A 42 -22.61 15.13 11.60
N ARG A 43 -23.85 15.34 11.15
CA ARG A 43 -24.84 14.27 10.93
C ARG A 43 -24.43 13.28 9.84
N LEU A 44 -23.86 13.76 8.73
CA LEU A 44 -23.39 12.89 7.65
C LEU A 44 -22.18 12.05 8.06
N ARG A 45 -21.36 12.57 8.99
CA ARG A 45 -20.24 11.81 9.58
C ARG A 45 -20.74 10.71 10.51
N GLU A 46 -21.81 10.97 11.25
CA GLU A 46 -22.43 10.00 12.17
C GLU A 46 -23.23 8.93 11.40
N GLU A 47 -23.85 9.27 10.25
CA GLU A 47 -24.57 8.30 9.39
C GLU A 47 -23.63 7.42 8.56
N ALA A 48 -22.45 7.90 8.15
CA ALA A 48 -21.43 7.07 7.49
C ALA A 48 -20.89 5.95 8.40
N ALA A 49 -20.90 6.16 9.72
CA ALA A 49 -20.54 5.15 10.72
C ALA A 49 -21.61 4.06 10.93
N ALA A 50 -22.78 4.17 10.29
CA ALA A 50 -23.94 3.30 10.49
C ALA A 50 -24.34 2.52 9.23
N HIS A 51 -23.45 2.35 8.24
CA HIS A 51 -23.70 1.47 7.10
C HIS A 51 -23.70 0.00 7.58
N PRO A 52 -24.59 -0.89 7.12
CA PRO A 52 -24.69 -2.28 7.61
C PRO A 52 -23.46 -3.18 7.35
N TYR A 53 -22.44 -2.66 6.64
CA TYR A 53 -21.11 -3.27 6.50
C TYR A 53 -20.03 -2.61 7.37
N CYS A 54 -20.40 -1.59 8.15
CA CYS A 54 -19.54 -0.84 9.07
C CYS A 54 -20.08 -1.06 10.49
N GLY A 55 -19.76 -2.21 11.07
CA GLY A 55 -19.90 -2.37 12.51
C GLY A 55 -18.85 -1.51 13.22
N PRO A 56 -19.18 -0.77 14.28
CA PRO A 56 -18.17 -0.16 15.12
C PRO A 56 -17.45 -1.26 15.90
N MET A 57 -16.27 -1.66 15.47
CA MET A 57 -15.36 -2.48 16.27
C MET A 57 -13.98 -1.88 16.15
N THR A 58 -13.81 -0.81 16.94
CA THR A 58 -12.54 -0.14 17.17
C THR A 58 -11.47 -1.16 17.56
N LEU A 59 -10.32 -1.08 16.90
CA LEU A 59 -9.11 -1.82 17.27
C LEU A 59 -8.85 -1.66 18.78
N ASP A 60 -8.60 -2.77 19.46
CA ASP A 60 -8.01 -2.80 20.80
C ASP A 60 -6.58 -2.25 20.71
N LEU A 61 -6.46 -0.93 20.88
CA LEU A 61 -5.20 -0.22 20.74
C LEU A 61 -4.17 -0.70 21.76
N ASP A 62 -4.59 -1.10 22.97
CA ASP A 62 -3.68 -1.62 23.99
C ASP A 62 -3.05 -2.94 23.55
N ALA A 63 -3.87 -3.88 23.07
CA ALA A 63 -3.39 -5.15 22.54
C ALA A 63 -2.47 -4.95 21.32
N TYR A 64 -2.83 -4.04 20.42
CA TYR A 64 -2.01 -3.71 19.26
C TYR A 64 -0.63 -3.14 19.65
N LEU A 65 -0.60 -2.14 20.54
CA LEU A 65 0.65 -1.51 20.97
C LEU A 65 1.54 -2.52 21.73
N ALA A 66 0.93 -3.40 22.53
CA ALA A 66 1.64 -4.51 23.17
C ALA A 66 2.21 -5.50 22.14
N ARG A 67 1.45 -5.86 21.11
CA ARG A 67 1.89 -6.77 20.04
C ARG A 67 3.14 -6.27 19.30
N ILE A 68 3.23 -4.96 19.08
CA ILE A 68 4.38 -4.34 18.41
C ILE A 68 5.47 -3.91 19.40
N GLY A 69 5.28 -4.14 20.71
CA GLY A 69 6.25 -3.81 21.75
C GLY A 69 6.45 -2.31 22.00
N TRP A 70 5.45 -1.48 21.72
CA TRP A 70 5.53 -0.02 21.83
C TRP A 70 4.87 0.50 23.12
N THR A 71 5.56 1.40 23.83
CA THR A 71 5.15 1.89 25.17
C THR A 71 5.21 3.41 25.32
N GLY A 72 5.20 4.16 24.21
CA GLY A 72 5.30 5.62 24.22
C GLY A 72 4.01 6.35 24.64
N GLU A 73 4.11 7.68 24.71
CA GLU A 73 2.95 8.53 24.96
C GLU A 73 2.03 8.59 23.73
N ARG A 74 0.72 8.43 23.94
CA ARG A 74 -0.28 8.34 22.86
C ARG A 74 -0.76 9.72 22.41
N ARG A 75 0.14 10.50 21.83
CA ARG A 75 -0.20 11.77 21.17
C ARG A 75 0.13 11.70 19.69
N PRO A 76 -0.66 12.36 18.82
CA PRO A 76 -0.38 12.35 17.39
C PRO A 76 0.76 13.31 17.06
N THR A 77 2.00 12.96 17.40
CA THR A 77 3.21 13.73 17.07
C THR A 77 4.06 12.99 16.04
N THR A 78 5.00 13.69 15.44
CA THR A 78 5.96 13.13 14.47
C THR A 78 6.78 11.99 15.10
N GLU A 79 7.20 12.13 16.35
CA GLU A 79 7.94 11.10 17.09
C GLU A 79 7.11 9.83 17.31
N VAL A 80 5.82 10.00 17.63
CA VAL A 80 4.90 8.87 17.79
C VAL A 80 4.66 8.18 16.45
N LEU A 81 4.43 8.94 15.37
CA LEU A 81 4.25 8.37 14.04
C LEU A 81 5.46 7.53 13.62
N ARG A 82 6.68 8.08 13.76
CA ARG A 82 7.93 7.37 13.41
C ARG A 82 8.14 6.12 14.28
N SER A 83 7.96 6.24 15.59
CA SER A 83 8.23 5.13 16.52
C SER A 83 7.20 4.00 16.41
N VAL A 84 5.91 4.30 16.24
CA VAL A 84 4.85 3.28 16.04
C VAL A 84 5.01 2.59 14.68
N HIS A 85 5.34 3.33 13.63
CA HIS A 85 5.62 2.78 12.30
C HIS A 85 6.77 1.78 12.32
N ARG A 86 7.91 2.16 12.91
CA ARG A 86 9.06 1.27 13.07
C ARG A 86 8.69 0.04 13.92
N ALA A 87 8.02 0.24 15.06
CA ALA A 87 7.64 -0.85 15.94
C ALA A 87 6.74 -1.88 15.24
N HIS A 88 5.80 -1.43 14.39
CA HIS A 88 4.97 -2.34 13.60
C HIS A 88 5.80 -3.22 12.66
N LEU A 89 6.71 -2.62 11.89
CA LEU A 89 7.56 -3.35 10.92
C LEU A 89 8.50 -4.35 11.58
N LEU A 90 8.96 -4.06 12.80
CA LEU A 90 9.80 -4.97 13.58
C LEU A 90 9.00 -6.05 14.31
N GLY A 91 7.74 -5.75 14.65
CA GLY A 91 6.88 -6.63 15.43
C GLY A 91 6.10 -7.65 14.62
N ILE A 92 5.56 -7.27 13.46
CA ILE A 92 4.65 -8.10 12.67
C ILE A 92 5.31 -8.43 11.32
N PRO A 93 5.53 -9.73 11.01
CA PRO A 93 6.16 -10.13 9.76
C PRO A 93 5.20 -9.96 8.58
N PHE A 94 5.75 -9.75 7.39
CA PHE A 94 4.98 -9.82 6.15
C PHE A 94 4.90 -11.28 5.68
N GLU A 95 3.73 -11.74 5.27
CA GLU A 95 3.53 -13.09 4.74
C GLU A 95 2.26 -13.19 3.87
N ASN A 96 2.24 -14.15 2.96
CA ASN A 96 1.08 -14.43 2.10
C ASN A 96 0.54 -15.86 2.26
N LEU A 97 0.64 -16.45 3.45
CA LEU A 97 0.23 -17.84 3.69
C LEU A 97 -1.25 -18.06 3.42
N ASP A 98 -2.10 -17.06 3.68
CA ASP A 98 -3.54 -17.18 3.39
C ASP A 98 -3.80 -17.34 1.88
N PRO A 99 -3.32 -16.45 0.99
CA PRO A 99 -3.37 -16.65 -0.46
C PRO A 99 -2.78 -17.98 -0.94
N VAL A 100 -1.63 -18.38 -0.40
CA VAL A 100 -0.94 -19.63 -0.73
C VAL A 100 -1.76 -20.86 -0.34
N LEU A 101 -2.52 -20.77 0.76
CA LEU A 101 -3.48 -21.77 1.22
C LEU A 101 -4.86 -21.64 0.55
N GLY A 102 -4.97 -20.82 -0.51
CA GLY A 102 -6.16 -20.71 -1.34
C GLY A 102 -7.29 -19.86 -0.78
N ARG A 103 -7.00 -18.96 0.18
CA ARG A 103 -8.00 -18.04 0.76
C ARG A 103 -7.60 -16.59 0.62
N ALA A 104 -8.57 -15.73 0.28
CA ALA A 104 -8.41 -14.30 0.44
C ALA A 104 -8.52 -13.95 1.94
N PRO A 105 -7.55 -13.21 2.52
CA PRO A 105 -7.66 -12.77 3.90
C PRO A 105 -8.78 -11.74 4.06
N SER A 106 -9.45 -11.74 5.21
CA SER A 106 -10.42 -10.70 5.59
C SER A 106 -9.70 -9.40 5.92
N LEU A 107 -10.24 -8.27 5.49
CA LEU A 107 -9.74 -6.94 5.84
C LEU A 107 -10.57 -6.26 6.93
N ALA A 108 -11.55 -6.97 7.52
CA ALA A 108 -12.29 -6.45 8.66
C ALA A 108 -11.37 -6.32 9.88
N VAL A 109 -11.38 -5.14 10.53
CA VAL A 109 -10.51 -4.85 11.70
C VAL A 109 -10.55 -5.94 12.79
N PRO A 110 -11.70 -6.52 13.18
CA PRO A 110 -11.73 -7.61 14.16
C PRO A 110 -10.97 -8.87 13.73
N ASP A 111 -11.04 -9.22 12.44
CA ASP A 111 -10.37 -10.40 11.91
C ASP A 111 -8.85 -10.16 11.84
N LEU A 112 -8.45 -8.94 11.44
CA LEU A 112 -7.06 -8.50 11.44
C LEU A 112 -6.49 -8.49 12.87
N GLU A 113 -7.24 -7.98 13.85
CA GLU A 113 -6.85 -8.00 15.26
C GLU A 113 -6.70 -9.44 15.79
N ALA A 114 -7.66 -10.32 15.48
CA ALA A 114 -7.56 -11.73 15.86
C ALA A 114 -6.31 -12.40 15.25
N LYS A 115 -6.02 -12.13 13.98
CA LYS A 115 -4.92 -12.76 13.23
C LYS A 115 -3.55 -12.18 13.56
N LEU A 116 -3.36 -10.87 13.41
CA LEU A 116 -2.06 -10.18 13.48
C LEU A 116 -1.72 -9.74 14.91
N VAL A 117 -2.72 -9.43 15.74
CA VAL A 117 -2.51 -8.90 17.10
C VAL A 117 -2.57 -9.99 18.16
N ARG A 118 -3.66 -10.76 18.23
CA ARG A 118 -3.79 -11.84 19.22
C ARG A 118 -3.15 -13.15 18.76
N GLY A 119 -2.99 -13.34 17.45
CA GLY A 119 -2.27 -14.44 16.86
C GLY A 119 -0.78 -14.17 16.68
N THR A 120 -0.08 -15.19 16.16
CA THR A 120 1.34 -15.12 15.80
C THR A 120 1.56 -14.94 14.30
N ARG A 121 0.49 -14.70 13.54
CA ARG A 121 0.53 -14.56 12.08
C ARG A 121 0.95 -13.14 11.70
N GLY A 122 1.35 -13.00 10.44
CA GLY A 122 1.55 -11.71 9.79
C GLY A 122 0.40 -11.44 8.82
N GLY A 123 0.71 -10.69 7.77
CA GLY A 123 -0.16 -10.55 6.61
C GLY A 123 0.59 -9.92 5.45
N TYR A 124 -0.10 -9.63 4.37
CA TYR A 124 0.47 -8.80 3.30
C TYR A 124 -0.06 -7.36 3.34
N CYS A 125 0.22 -6.56 2.31
CA CYS A 125 0.09 -5.11 2.35
C CYS A 125 -1.29 -4.60 2.80
N TYR A 126 -2.38 -5.22 2.34
CA TYR A 126 -3.73 -4.80 2.71
C TYR A 126 -4.03 -5.02 4.19
N GLU A 127 -3.60 -6.14 4.75
CA GLU A 127 -3.82 -6.49 6.16
C GLU A 127 -3.01 -5.58 7.09
N HIS A 128 -1.73 -5.40 6.76
CA HIS A 128 -0.82 -4.51 7.49
C HIS A 128 -1.33 -3.07 7.50
N ASN A 129 -1.57 -2.49 6.33
CA ASN A 129 -1.92 -1.09 6.23
C ASN A 129 -3.36 -0.79 6.67
N THR A 130 -4.28 -1.75 6.60
CA THR A 130 -5.63 -1.58 7.20
C THR A 130 -5.56 -1.58 8.73
N LEU A 131 -4.82 -2.52 9.33
CA LEU A 131 -4.62 -2.57 10.78
C LEU A 131 -3.88 -1.31 11.27
N PHE A 132 -2.86 -0.88 10.54
CA PHE A 132 -2.09 0.32 10.88
C PHE A 132 -2.91 1.59 10.78
N ALA A 133 -3.74 1.75 9.74
CA ALA A 133 -4.65 2.88 9.61
C ALA A 133 -5.64 2.96 10.79
N ALA A 134 -6.16 1.82 11.24
CA ALA A 134 -7.02 1.76 12.43
C ALA A 134 -6.26 2.20 13.70
N ALA A 135 -5.02 1.75 13.88
CA ALA A 135 -4.17 2.15 15.01
C ALA A 135 -3.83 3.65 14.99
N LEU A 136 -3.43 4.20 13.84
CA LEU A 136 -3.14 5.62 13.69
C LEU A 136 -4.37 6.49 13.95
N THR A 137 -5.54 6.07 13.46
CA THR A 137 -6.80 6.77 13.73
C THR A 137 -7.13 6.75 15.22
N ALA A 138 -6.94 5.62 15.91
CA ALA A 138 -7.12 5.51 17.36
C ALA A 138 -6.10 6.35 18.17
N LEU A 139 -4.90 6.58 17.64
CA LEU A 139 -3.90 7.49 18.19
C LEU A 139 -4.18 8.98 17.89
N GLY A 140 -5.24 9.28 17.13
CA GLY A 140 -5.69 10.64 16.83
C GLY A 140 -5.09 11.26 15.56
N PHE A 141 -4.38 10.48 14.73
CA PHE A 141 -3.95 10.94 13.41
C PHE A 141 -5.12 10.93 12.41
N ARG A 142 -5.01 11.74 11.35
CA ARG A 142 -5.89 11.62 10.19
C ARG A 142 -5.18 10.85 9.08
N VAL A 143 -5.86 9.85 8.53
CA VAL A 143 -5.30 8.95 7.53
C VAL A 143 -6.10 9.05 6.23
N THR A 144 -5.39 9.13 5.10
CA THR A 144 -5.94 8.99 3.75
C THR A 144 -5.33 7.75 3.11
N LEU A 145 -6.17 6.75 2.80
CA LEU A 145 -5.71 5.51 2.18
C LEU A 145 -5.46 5.72 0.69
N LEU A 146 -4.38 5.13 0.18
CA LEU A 146 -3.94 5.25 -1.21
C LEU A 146 -3.67 3.86 -1.82
N THR A 147 -3.38 3.83 -3.12
CA THR A 147 -2.85 2.65 -3.79
C THR A 147 -1.62 2.97 -4.64
N ALA A 148 -0.76 1.97 -4.81
CA ALA A 148 0.45 2.08 -5.61
C ALA A 148 0.61 0.92 -6.61
N ARG A 149 1.38 1.19 -7.66
CA ARG A 149 1.90 0.22 -8.62
C ARG A 149 3.27 -0.22 -8.16
N VAL A 150 3.46 -1.50 -7.87
CA VAL A 150 4.77 -2.05 -7.48
C VAL A 150 5.72 -2.00 -8.68
N LEU A 151 6.91 -1.43 -8.50
CA LEU A 151 7.93 -1.29 -9.54
C LEU A 151 9.12 -2.23 -9.35
N VAL A 152 9.29 -2.83 -8.16
CA VAL A 152 10.34 -3.84 -7.92
C VAL A 152 10.25 -4.96 -8.96
N GLY A 153 11.37 -5.19 -9.66
CA GLY A 153 11.47 -6.19 -10.73
C GLY A 153 10.67 -5.89 -12.00
N ALA A 154 10.07 -4.70 -12.14
CA ALA A 154 9.47 -4.25 -13.40
C ALA A 154 10.56 -3.84 -14.40
N LYS A 155 10.34 -4.10 -15.69
CA LYS A 155 11.24 -3.63 -16.75
C LYS A 155 10.89 -2.18 -17.12
N PRO A 156 11.83 -1.42 -17.69
CA PRO A 156 11.52 -0.09 -18.22
C PRO A 156 10.34 -0.12 -19.19
N GLY A 157 9.32 0.69 -18.92
CA GLY A 157 8.08 0.77 -19.71
C GLY A 157 6.97 -0.20 -19.28
N ASP A 158 7.20 -1.12 -18.33
CA ASP A 158 6.15 -2.01 -17.83
C ASP A 158 5.10 -1.21 -17.03
N VAL A 159 3.84 -1.30 -17.44
CA VAL A 159 2.72 -0.75 -16.67
C VAL A 159 2.17 -1.83 -15.75
N ARG A 160 2.37 -1.66 -14.44
CA ARG A 160 1.90 -2.58 -13.40
C ARG A 160 0.55 -2.16 -12.83
N PRO A 161 -0.33 -3.10 -12.42
CA PRO A 161 -1.60 -2.76 -11.79
C PRO A 161 -1.40 -2.14 -10.39
N ARG A 162 -2.39 -1.37 -9.93
CA ARG A 162 -2.45 -0.81 -8.58
C ARG A 162 -2.77 -1.93 -7.60
N THR A 163 -1.73 -2.51 -7.02
CA THR A 163 -1.76 -3.77 -6.25
C THR A 163 -1.02 -3.65 -4.92
N HIS A 164 -0.74 -2.42 -4.50
CA HIS A 164 -0.18 -2.13 -3.19
C HIS A 164 -1.03 -1.09 -2.48
N MET A 165 -1.11 -1.19 -1.16
CA MET A 165 -1.79 -0.24 -0.30
C MET A 165 -0.73 0.53 0.48
N LEU A 166 -0.92 1.83 0.63
CA LEU A 166 -0.15 2.72 1.48
C LEU A 166 -1.10 3.83 1.96
N MET A 167 -0.62 4.76 2.77
CA MET A 167 -1.46 5.88 3.21
C MET A 167 -0.67 7.17 3.40
N LEU A 168 -1.37 8.28 3.33
CA LEU A 168 -0.92 9.57 3.83
C LEU A 168 -1.46 9.77 5.24
N THR A 169 -0.58 10.20 6.14
CA THR A 169 -0.91 10.50 7.53
C THR A 169 -0.67 11.97 7.82
N GLU A 170 -1.69 12.69 8.26
CA GLU A 170 -1.54 14.07 8.71
C GLU A 170 -1.12 14.10 10.19
N VAL A 171 -0.06 14.84 10.47
CA VAL A 171 0.44 15.08 11.82
C VAL A 171 0.09 16.51 12.24
N PRO A 172 -0.62 16.73 13.34
CA PRO A 172 -0.90 18.06 13.87
C PRO A 172 0.35 18.93 14.02
N GLY A 173 0.34 20.10 13.37
CA GLY A 173 1.44 21.06 13.39
C GLY A 173 2.46 20.91 12.26
N GLU A 174 2.43 19.80 11.51
CA GLU A 174 3.28 19.61 10.34
C GLU A 174 2.65 20.25 9.08
N PRO A 175 3.45 20.83 8.17
CA PRO A 175 2.94 21.56 7.01
C PRO A 175 2.48 20.65 5.86
N VAL A 176 2.94 19.40 5.83
CA VAL A 176 2.66 18.43 4.78
C VAL A 176 2.27 17.07 5.38
N PRO A 177 1.45 16.27 4.69
CA PRO A 177 1.18 14.90 5.13
C PRO A 177 2.43 14.03 4.97
N TRP A 178 2.45 12.92 5.70
CA TRP A 178 3.52 11.95 5.68
C TRP A 178 3.10 10.68 4.94
N VAL A 179 3.93 10.19 4.03
CA VAL A 179 3.81 8.86 3.45
C VAL A 179 4.14 7.82 4.52
N THR A 180 3.20 6.91 4.71
CA THR A 180 3.27 5.83 5.71
C THR A 180 2.90 4.52 5.04
N ASP A 181 3.70 3.50 5.31
CA ASP A 181 3.55 2.17 4.72
C ASP A 181 4.31 1.14 5.55
N VAL A 182 3.55 0.30 6.27
CA VAL A 182 4.09 -0.80 7.06
C VAL A 182 3.84 -2.16 6.40
N GLY A 183 3.38 -2.16 5.15
CA GLY A 183 2.90 -3.34 4.44
C GLY A 183 3.69 -3.71 3.19
N PHE A 184 4.78 -3.01 2.87
CA PHE A 184 5.60 -3.33 1.69
C PHE A 184 6.63 -4.42 1.99
N GLY A 185 6.41 -5.63 1.47
CA GLY A 185 7.27 -6.79 1.71
C GLY A 185 8.59 -6.80 0.90
N SER A 186 9.45 -5.81 1.09
CA SER A 186 10.76 -5.66 0.41
C SER A 186 11.86 -5.18 1.36
N ILE A 187 13.12 -5.36 0.97
CA ILE A 187 14.26 -4.72 1.63
C ILE A 187 14.28 -3.19 1.43
N GLY A 188 13.63 -2.69 0.38
CA GLY A 188 13.38 -1.27 0.19
C GLY A 188 12.12 -0.76 0.92
N SER A 189 11.62 -1.51 1.90
CA SER A 189 10.50 -1.08 2.74
C SER A 189 10.86 0.14 3.58
N LEU A 190 9.85 0.99 3.73
CA LEU A 190 9.96 2.23 4.45
C LEU A 190 10.04 1.97 5.96
N LEU A 191 11.23 2.00 6.57
CA LEU A 191 11.33 1.75 8.02
C LEU A 191 10.76 2.87 8.89
N GLU A 192 10.76 4.10 8.36
CA GLU A 192 10.17 5.28 9.01
C GLU A 192 9.42 6.13 7.98
N PRO A 193 8.30 6.76 8.36
CA PRO A 193 7.50 7.64 7.50
C PRO A 193 8.33 8.74 6.81
N LEU A 194 7.92 9.15 5.61
CA LEU A 194 8.53 10.29 4.89
C LEU A 194 7.54 11.46 4.82
N PRO A 195 7.94 12.72 5.00
CA PRO A 195 7.10 13.82 4.56
C PRO A 195 6.89 13.73 3.03
N LEU A 196 5.71 14.10 2.55
CA LEU A 196 5.40 14.13 1.11
C LEU A 196 6.09 15.33 0.45
N LEU A 197 7.41 15.24 0.31
CA LEU A 197 8.28 16.23 -0.31
C LEU A 197 9.11 15.56 -1.38
N ALA A 198 9.19 16.18 -2.56
CA ALA A 198 9.97 15.65 -3.66
C ALA A 198 11.47 15.92 -3.45
N ASP A 199 12.29 14.96 -3.89
CA ASP A 199 13.74 15.02 -3.96
C ASP A 199 14.45 15.27 -2.62
N GLU A 200 13.75 15.08 -1.50
CA GLU A 200 14.35 15.07 -0.17
C GLU A 200 14.77 13.64 0.22
N GLU A 201 16.06 13.47 0.47
CA GLU A 201 16.62 12.22 0.99
C GLU A 201 16.54 12.22 2.52
N LEU A 202 15.93 11.18 3.09
CA LEU A 202 15.93 10.97 4.54
C LEU A 202 17.25 10.29 4.96
N HIS A 203 18.24 11.11 5.33
CA HIS A 203 19.56 10.67 5.76
C HIS A 203 19.59 10.17 7.21
N ASP A 204 18.70 10.69 8.06
CA ASP A 204 18.64 10.35 9.49
C ASP A 204 17.73 9.13 9.78
N ALA A 205 17.34 8.42 8.72
CA ALA A 205 16.56 7.19 8.80
C ALA A 205 17.49 5.96 8.78
N PRO A 206 17.08 4.83 9.37
CA PRO A 206 17.85 3.59 9.34
C PRO A 206 18.03 3.04 7.90
N ARG A 207 17.20 3.51 6.96
CA ARG A 207 17.32 3.24 5.52
C ARG A 207 17.06 4.53 4.76
N ARG A 208 17.92 4.80 3.78
CA ARG A 208 17.80 5.98 2.91
C ARG A 208 16.70 5.75 1.88
N HIS A 209 15.75 6.68 1.86
CA HIS A 209 14.64 6.72 0.92
C HIS A 209 14.48 8.14 0.39
N ARG A 210 13.86 8.25 -0.78
CA ARG A 210 13.40 9.53 -1.33
C ARG A 210 12.11 9.35 -2.11
N LEU A 211 11.38 10.44 -2.25
CA LEU A 211 10.22 10.54 -3.13
C LEU A 211 10.61 11.37 -4.34
N VAL A 212 10.29 10.89 -5.54
CA VAL A 212 10.55 11.63 -6.78
C VAL A 212 9.28 11.70 -7.62
N HIS A 213 9.16 12.72 -8.46
CA HIS A 213 8.11 12.76 -9.47
C HIS A 213 8.47 11.90 -10.67
N ALA A 214 7.46 11.31 -11.30
CA ALA A 214 7.59 10.61 -12.56
C ALA A 214 6.63 11.19 -13.61
N PRO A 215 7.05 11.28 -14.88
CA PRO A 215 6.15 11.68 -15.96
C PRO A 215 5.08 10.60 -16.20
N HIS A 216 3.84 11.03 -16.38
CA HIS A 216 2.74 10.18 -16.86
C HIS A 216 1.63 11.04 -17.49
N ASP A 217 0.67 10.40 -18.16
CA ASP A 217 -0.44 11.09 -18.85
C ASP A 217 -1.71 11.30 -17.98
N GLY A 218 -1.65 11.01 -16.69
CA GLY A 218 -2.75 11.21 -15.75
C GLY A 218 -2.89 12.64 -15.23
N PRO A 219 -4.02 12.99 -14.60
CA PRO A 219 -4.30 14.34 -14.13
C PRO A 219 -3.65 14.69 -12.77
N LEU A 220 -3.18 13.71 -12.01
CA LEU A 220 -2.54 13.89 -10.71
C LEU A 220 -1.05 13.66 -10.80
N GLU A 221 -0.25 14.28 -9.95
CA GLU A 221 1.18 14.00 -9.90
C GLU A 221 1.45 12.53 -9.56
N LEU A 222 2.34 11.90 -10.33
CA LEU A 222 2.83 10.56 -10.04
C LEU A 222 4.09 10.66 -9.18
N TRP A 223 3.99 10.11 -7.98
CA TRP A 223 5.08 9.97 -7.04
C TRP A 223 5.71 8.59 -7.18
N LYS A 224 7.02 8.48 -6.99
CA LYS A 224 7.73 7.20 -6.84
C LYS A 224 8.49 7.20 -5.52
N LEU A 225 8.32 6.14 -4.74
CA LEU A 225 9.24 5.83 -3.66
C LEU A 225 10.47 5.14 -4.25
N GLN A 226 11.65 5.65 -3.91
CA GLN A 226 12.93 5.00 -4.19
C GLN A 226 13.65 4.66 -2.88
N ALA A 227 14.28 3.50 -2.85
CA ALA A 227 15.14 3.07 -1.74
C ALA A 227 16.59 3.01 -2.22
N TYR A 228 17.52 3.43 -1.36
CA TYR A 228 18.94 3.29 -1.63
C TYR A 228 19.40 1.89 -1.22
N LEU A 229 19.79 1.07 -2.20
CA LEU A 229 20.33 -0.26 -2.03
C LEU A 229 21.73 -0.30 -2.66
N PRO A 230 22.81 -0.40 -1.85
CA PRO A 230 24.17 -0.48 -2.38
C PRO A 230 24.30 -1.55 -3.47
N GLY A 231 24.81 -1.16 -4.64
CA GLY A 231 24.98 -2.06 -5.79
C GLY A 231 23.74 -2.20 -6.69
N ALA A 232 22.62 -1.56 -6.38
CA ALA A 232 21.52 -1.41 -7.34
C ALA A 232 21.94 -0.51 -8.53
N ALA A 233 21.15 -0.57 -9.61
CA ALA A 233 21.32 0.32 -10.75
C ALA A 233 21.14 1.80 -10.36
N ASP A 234 21.43 2.72 -11.29
CA ASP A 234 21.20 4.16 -11.11
C ASP A 234 21.82 4.76 -9.83
N GLY A 235 23.11 4.49 -9.62
CA GLY A 235 23.83 5.02 -8.45
C GLY A 235 23.39 4.43 -7.12
N GLY A 236 22.68 3.31 -7.12
CA GLY A 236 22.19 2.61 -5.92
C GLY A 236 20.73 2.92 -5.58
N TRP A 237 20.00 3.67 -6.40
CA TRP A 237 18.56 3.93 -6.19
C TRP A 237 17.70 2.93 -6.95
N GLU A 238 16.79 2.26 -6.23
CA GLU A 238 15.83 1.34 -6.83
C GLU A 238 14.38 1.83 -6.64
N ASP A 239 13.62 1.88 -7.73
CA ASP A 239 12.19 2.15 -7.74
C ASP A 239 11.42 1.06 -6.97
N GLN A 240 10.72 1.43 -5.89
CA GLN A 240 9.94 0.50 -5.09
C GLN A 240 8.49 0.43 -5.58
N TYR A 241 7.79 1.57 -5.61
CA TYR A 241 6.43 1.68 -6.10
C TYR A 241 6.08 3.12 -6.52
N ALA A 242 5.06 3.26 -7.36
CA ALA A 242 4.54 4.54 -7.83
C ALA A 242 3.07 4.76 -7.45
N PHE A 243 2.71 5.96 -7.01
CA PHE A 243 1.38 6.28 -6.51
C PHE A 243 0.93 7.70 -6.85
N THR A 244 -0.38 7.90 -6.84
CA THR A 244 -1.02 9.22 -6.89
C THR A 244 -1.69 9.46 -5.53
N VAL A 245 -2.00 10.72 -5.21
CA VAL A 245 -2.64 11.09 -3.93
C VAL A 245 -4.17 10.97 -3.95
N GLU A 246 -4.71 10.17 -4.88
CA GLU A 246 -6.14 9.89 -4.99
C GLU A 246 -6.59 9.00 -3.83
N PRO A 247 -7.59 9.41 -3.03
CA PRO A 247 -8.09 8.60 -1.91
C PRO A 247 -8.78 7.31 -2.38
N PHE A 248 -8.47 6.20 -1.71
CA PHE A 248 -9.12 4.90 -1.85
C PHE A 248 -9.94 4.58 -0.60
N GLN A 249 -10.95 3.73 -0.74
CA GLN A 249 -11.86 3.33 0.33
C GLN A 249 -11.77 1.83 0.60
N ALA A 250 -12.26 1.39 1.76
CA ALA A 250 -12.23 -0.03 2.15
C ALA A 250 -12.78 -1.00 1.06
N PRO A 251 -13.91 -0.72 0.39
CA PRO A 251 -14.42 -1.61 -0.66
C PRO A 251 -13.49 -1.74 -1.88
N ASP A 252 -12.68 -0.72 -2.18
CA ASP A 252 -11.71 -0.81 -3.28
C ASP A 252 -10.66 -1.87 -2.96
N TYR A 253 -10.21 -1.92 -1.71
CA TYR A 253 -9.25 -2.93 -1.26
C TYR A 253 -9.85 -4.32 -1.24
N GLU A 254 -11.13 -4.51 -0.95
CA GLU A 254 -11.76 -5.85 -1.05
C GLU A 254 -11.66 -6.44 -2.47
N VAL A 255 -11.88 -5.62 -3.49
CA VAL A 255 -11.77 -6.04 -4.90
C VAL A 255 -10.32 -6.38 -5.25
N ILE A 256 -9.37 -5.52 -4.88
CA ILE A 256 -7.95 -5.72 -5.20
C ILE A 256 -7.38 -6.90 -4.41
N ASN A 257 -7.68 -7.00 -3.12
CA ASN A 257 -7.33 -8.10 -2.21
C ASN A 257 -7.78 -9.44 -2.78
N TRP A 258 -9.05 -9.56 -3.15
CA TRP A 258 -9.57 -10.79 -3.74
C TRP A 258 -8.83 -11.15 -5.04
N HIS A 259 -8.57 -10.18 -5.92
CA HIS A 259 -7.80 -10.40 -7.13
C HIS A 259 -6.38 -10.88 -6.83
N VAL A 260 -5.65 -10.20 -5.94
CA VAL A 260 -4.25 -10.56 -5.62
C VAL A 260 -4.19 -11.92 -4.92
N ALA A 261 -5.14 -12.23 -4.04
CA ALA A 261 -5.12 -13.49 -3.30
C ALA A 261 -5.55 -14.72 -4.13
N THR A 262 -6.50 -14.54 -5.07
CA THR A 262 -7.17 -15.68 -5.72
C THR A 262 -6.96 -15.78 -7.22
N ASN A 263 -6.55 -14.70 -7.91
CA ASN A 263 -6.37 -14.75 -9.34
C ASN A 263 -5.31 -15.78 -9.69
N PRO A 264 -5.61 -16.76 -10.57
CA PRO A 264 -4.65 -17.80 -10.91
C PRO A 264 -3.35 -17.27 -11.48
N ARG A 265 -3.26 -16.03 -11.99
CA ARG A 265 -2.02 -15.40 -12.50
C ARG A 265 -1.28 -14.55 -11.46
N SER A 266 -1.81 -14.41 -10.25
CA SER A 266 -1.15 -13.67 -9.19
C SER A 266 0.09 -14.44 -8.71
N PRO A 267 1.25 -13.77 -8.51
CA PRO A 267 2.39 -14.41 -7.85
C PRO A 267 2.05 -14.80 -6.41
N PHE A 268 1.21 -14.00 -5.73
CA PHE A 268 0.84 -14.22 -4.33
C PHE A 268 -0.01 -15.47 -4.09
N SER A 269 -0.69 -16.00 -5.11
CA SER A 269 -1.44 -17.25 -5.00
C SER A 269 -0.62 -18.48 -5.41
N ARG A 270 0.62 -18.28 -5.91
CA ARG A 270 1.47 -19.34 -6.49
C ARG A 270 2.77 -19.56 -5.75
N GLY A 271 3.30 -18.52 -5.12
CA GLY A 271 4.59 -18.56 -4.44
C GLY A 271 4.47 -18.14 -2.99
N LEU A 272 5.27 -18.78 -2.13
CA LEU A 272 5.45 -18.37 -0.74
C LEU A 272 6.36 -17.14 -0.70
N TYR A 273 5.91 -16.07 -0.04
CA TYR A 273 6.67 -14.87 0.26
C TYR A 273 6.50 -14.52 1.73
N VAL A 274 7.60 -14.55 2.48
CA VAL A 274 7.62 -14.15 3.89
C VAL A 274 8.81 -13.26 4.12
N GLN A 275 8.61 -12.15 4.83
CA GLN A 275 9.64 -11.17 5.15
C GLN A 275 9.60 -10.84 6.63
N ARG A 276 10.76 -10.63 7.23
CA ARG A 276 10.89 -10.06 8.58
C ARG A 276 12.06 -9.13 8.62
N THR A 277 11.83 -7.91 9.11
CA THR A 277 12.89 -6.96 9.37
C THR A 277 13.19 -6.94 10.86
N THR A 278 14.47 -7.02 11.20
CA THR A 278 14.99 -6.78 12.55
C THR A 278 15.80 -5.49 12.57
N GLY A 279 16.39 -5.13 13.70
CA GLY A 279 17.27 -3.95 13.78
C GLY A 279 18.47 -4.01 12.83
N ASP A 280 19.02 -5.22 12.63
CA ASP A 280 20.32 -5.39 11.96
C ASP A 280 20.22 -6.20 10.65
N THR A 281 19.10 -6.90 10.43
CA THR A 281 18.93 -7.83 9.31
C THR A 281 17.53 -7.77 8.70
N HIS A 282 17.45 -8.09 7.41
CA HIS A 282 16.23 -8.36 6.70
C HIS A 282 16.23 -9.81 6.22
N LEU A 283 15.26 -10.59 6.68
CA LEU A 283 15.05 -11.97 6.27
C LEU A 283 13.97 -12.02 5.22
N SER A 284 14.22 -12.80 4.17
CA SER A 284 13.33 -13.03 3.05
C SER A 284 13.27 -14.50 2.69
N LEU A 285 12.07 -15.07 2.70
CA LEU A 285 11.80 -16.41 2.22
C LEU A 285 10.92 -16.32 0.97
N THR A 286 11.47 -16.73 -0.17
CA THR A 286 10.73 -16.85 -1.45
C THR A 286 10.74 -18.29 -1.91
N GLY A 287 9.58 -18.95 -1.89
CA GLY A 287 9.51 -20.41 -2.04
C GLY A 287 10.33 -21.09 -0.93
N ARG A 288 11.39 -21.81 -1.32
CA ARG A 288 12.35 -22.42 -0.39
C ARG A 288 13.66 -21.65 -0.25
N ARG A 289 13.81 -20.51 -0.91
CA ARG A 289 15.04 -19.73 -0.86
C ARG A 289 14.98 -18.72 0.27
N LEU A 290 15.76 -18.98 1.32
CA LEU A 290 16.00 -18.06 2.42
C LEU A 290 17.16 -17.12 2.06
N THR A 291 16.91 -15.82 2.20
CA THR A 291 17.88 -14.75 2.02
C THR A 291 17.94 -13.95 3.31
N GLU A 292 19.15 -13.74 3.82
CA GLU A 292 19.45 -12.83 4.91
C GLU A 292 20.29 -11.68 4.35
N THR A 293 19.84 -10.45 4.55
CA THR A 293 20.60 -9.25 4.19
C THR A 293 20.89 -8.44 5.44
N ALA A 294 22.16 -8.23 5.75
CA ALA A 294 22.62 -7.40 6.86
C ALA A 294 22.56 -5.90 6.52
N ALA A 295 22.64 -5.05 7.54
CA ALA A 295 22.61 -3.60 7.39
C ALA A 295 23.72 -3.02 6.49
N ASP A 296 24.88 -3.69 6.38
CA ASP A 296 25.98 -3.31 5.49
C ASP A 296 25.77 -3.73 4.02
N GLY A 297 24.65 -4.40 3.72
CA GLY A 297 24.33 -4.94 2.40
C GLY A 297 24.85 -6.36 2.16
N THR A 298 25.58 -6.96 3.10
CA THR A 298 26.05 -8.34 2.98
C THR A 298 24.85 -9.29 2.90
N ARG A 299 24.86 -10.15 1.88
CA ARG A 299 23.76 -11.07 1.58
C ARG A 299 24.20 -12.53 1.68
N LYS A 300 23.42 -13.33 2.41
CA LYS A 300 23.57 -14.79 2.49
C LYS A 300 22.31 -15.44 1.94
N GLU A 301 22.50 -16.47 1.11
CA GLU A 301 21.40 -17.25 0.54
C GLU A 301 21.54 -18.72 0.90
N ARG A 302 20.40 -19.35 1.16
CA ARG A 302 20.31 -20.78 1.42
C ARG A 302 19.02 -21.33 0.85
N GLU A 303 19.11 -22.41 0.10
CA GLU A 303 17.94 -23.19 -0.31
C GLU A 303 17.57 -24.15 0.82
N LEU A 304 16.31 -24.12 1.26
CA LEU A 304 15.76 -25.05 2.25
C LEU A 304 15.47 -26.39 1.59
N ALA A 305 15.75 -27.48 2.28
CA ALA A 305 15.71 -28.84 1.76
C ALA A 305 14.28 -29.27 1.41
N ASP A 306 13.32 -29.01 2.30
CA ASP A 306 11.95 -29.53 2.21
C ASP A 306 10.94 -28.64 2.95
N GLU A 307 9.66 -29.04 2.90
CA GLU A 307 8.55 -28.34 3.57
C GLU A 307 8.72 -28.30 5.09
N ASP A 308 9.22 -29.37 5.71
CA ASP A 308 9.41 -29.44 7.16
C ASP A 308 10.48 -28.43 7.62
N GLU A 309 11.52 -28.22 6.82
CA GLU A 309 12.48 -27.14 7.05
C GLU A 309 11.85 -25.76 6.84
N VAL A 310 11.02 -25.56 5.81
CA VAL A 310 10.27 -24.31 5.61
C VAL A 310 9.42 -23.98 6.84
N LEU A 311 8.63 -24.93 7.34
CA LEU A 311 7.76 -24.73 8.49
C LEU A 311 8.54 -24.42 9.78
N ARG A 312 9.70 -25.06 9.98
CA ARG A 312 10.60 -24.75 11.10
C ARG A 312 11.17 -23.34 10.99
N VAL A 313 11.69 -22.96 9.82
CA VAL A 313 12.23 -21.61 9.56
C VAL A 313 11.15 -20.55 9.75
N LEU A 314 9.91 -20.78 9.28
CA LEU A 314 8.79 -19.87 9.53
C LEU A 314 8.56 -19.65 11.03
N ALA A 315 8.55 -20.72 11.83
CA ALA A 315 8.31 -20.64 13.26
C ALA A 315 9.46 -19.99 14.03
N ASP A 316 10.70 -20.36 13.73
CA ASP A 316 11.89 -19.98 14.49
C ASP A 316 12.40 -18.59 14.07
N ASP A 317 12.54 -18.35 12.76
CA ASP A 317 13.18 -17.16 12.21
C ASP A 317 12.17 -16.05 11.90
N PHE A 318 10.93 -16.39 11.52
CA PHE A 318 9.89 -15.41 11.21
C PHE A 318 8.84 -15.24 12.31
N GLY A 319 8.81 -16.14 13.30
CA GLY A 319 7.80 -16.14 14.36
C GLY A 319 6.40 -16.54 13.90
N VAL A 320 6.27 -17.10 12.69
CA VAL A 320 5.01 -17.45 12.05
C VAL A 320 4.75 -18.94 12.25
N ARG A 321 3.70 -19.26 13.01
CA ARG A 321 3.28 -20.65 13.25
C ARG A 321 1.99 -20.96 12.50
N LEU A 322 1.97 -22.12 11.86
CA LEU A 322 0.79 -22.70 11.22
C LEU A 322 0.24 -23.86 12.06
N PRO A 323 -1.07 -24.17 11.96
CA PRO A 323 -1.64 -25.35 12.58
C PRO A 323 -0.89 -26.63 12.19
N GLU A 324 -0.82 -27.58 13.11
CA GLU A 324 -0.21 -28.89 12.86
C GLU A 324 -0.87 -29.58 11.66
N GLY A 325 -0.06 -30.20 10.80
CA GLY A 325 -0.53 -30.89 9.59
C GLY A 325 -0.81 -29.97 8.40
N THR A 326 -0.55 -28.66 8.50
CA THR A 326 -0.61 -27.76 7.33
C THR A 326 0.36 -28.25 6.24
N ARG A 327 -0.08 -28.17 4.97
CA ARG A 327 0.71 -28.45 3.78
C ARG A 327 0.82 -27.19 2.94
N LEU A 328 2.02 -26.85 2.50
CA LEU A 328 2.24 -25.74 1.59
C LEU A 328 2.18 -26.28 0.16
N PRO A 329 1.69 -25.50 -0.81
CA PRO A 329 1.85 -25.87 -2.21
C PRO A 329 3.35 -25.89 -2.54
N GLY A 330 3.78 -26.97 -3.20
CA GLY A 330 5.19 -27.23 -3.56
C GLY A 330 5.73 -26.31 -4.65
#